data_AF-A0A094IWH5-F1
#
_entry.id   AF-A0A094IWH5-F1
#
_cell.length_a   1.000
_cell.length_b   1.000
_cell.length_c   1.000
_cell.angle_alpha   90.00
_cell.angle_beta   90.00
_cell.angle_gamma   90.00
#
_symmetry.space_group_name_H-M   'P 1'
#
loop_
_entity.id
_entity.type
_entity.pdbx_description
1 polymer ?
#
loop_
_entity_poly.entity_id
_entity_poly.type
_entity_poly.pdbx_seq_one_letter_code
_entity_poly.pdbx_strand_id
1 'polypeptide(L)'
;MILQEETFQAWRQGNILSLVTFDVQGAYNGVNKDILRQRLQGMGIYGCFLQWIYSFCSNRKAQISFGNFNSAMAAIDEPGLPQGSLLSPILYVVYNSNLLWGAITPTYRDMGFVDNYTAWVIGPNLNENTSRLQEEFIPRITEWEKSSGATFEVQKTQFIHFGRNCANAQPWKLLYMNDRLIYPIGTAKMRQCTALEAAIYER
;
A
#
# COMPACT_ATOMS: atom_id res chain seq x y z
N MET A 1 -14.63 7.36 -1.24
CA MET A 1 -15.16 8.69 -0.87
C MET A 1 -14.13 9.80 -1.03
N ILE A 2 -12.89 9.71 -0.51
CA ILE A 2 -11.86 10.76 -0.70
C ILE A 2 -11.37 10.86 -2.15
N LEU A 3 -10.94 9.75 -2.76
CA LEU A 3 -10.37 9.82 -4.11
C LEU A 3 -11.37 10.30 -5.18
N GLN A 4 -12.64 9.92 -5.05
CA GLN A 4 -13.69 10.41 -5.95
C GLN A 4 -13.80 11.94 -5.87
N GLU A 5 -13.79 12.50 -4.66
CA GLU A 5 -13.81 13.95 -4.47
C GLU A 5 -12.58 14.62 -5.09
N GLU A 6 -11.37 14.11 -4.81
CA GLU A 6 -10.12 14.63 -5.38
C GLU A 6 -10.13 14.58 -6.93
N THR A 7 -10.70 13.52 -7.50
CA THR A 7 -10.85 13.37 -8.95
C THR A 7 -11.81 14.42 -9.52
N PHE A 8 -12.99 14.58 -8.91
CA PHE A 8 -13.96 15.59 -9.36
C PHE A 8 -13.42 17.02 -9.20
N GLN A 9 -12.68 17.30 -8.13
CA GLN A 9 -12.04 18.60 -7.92
C GLN A 9 -10.96 18.87 -8.97
N ALA A 10 -10.10 17.89 -9.28
CA ALA A 10 -9.13 18.00 -10.36
C ALA A 10 -9.82 18.32 -11.70
N TRP A 11 -10.90 17.62 -12.03
CA TRP A 11 -11.64 17.83 -13.28
C TRP A 11 -12.28 19.21 -13.38
N ARG A 12 -12.82 19.74 -12.29
CA ARG A 12 -13.38 21.10 -12.25
C ARG A 12 -12.33 22.17 -12.57
N GLN A 13 -11.07 21.89 -12.28
CA GLN A 13 -9.94 22.76 -12.55
C GLN A 13 -9.28 22.48 -13.92
N GLY A 14 -9.83 21.56 -14.71
CA GLY A 14 -9.22 21.14 -15.98
C GLY A 14 -7.96 20.27 -15.81
N ASN A 15 -7.69 19.82 -14.58
CA ASN A 15 -6.54 18.98 -14.25
C ASN A 15 -6.88 17.49 -14.38
N ILE A 16 -5.80 16.70 -14.41
CA ILE A 16 -5.81 15.25 -14.50
C ILE A 16 -5.27 14.70 -13.18
N LEU A 17 -5.93 13.68 -12.64
CA LEU A 17 -5.45 12.94 -11.49
C LEU A 17 -4.76 11.66 -11.99
N SER A 18 -3.47 11.50 -11.70
CA SER A 18 -2.71 10.29 -12.04
C SER A 18 -2.41 9.54 -10.75
N LEU A 19 -2.75 8.25 -10.72
CA LEU A 19 -2.80 7.43 -9.52
C LEU A 19 -2.02 6.15 -9.76
N VAL A 20 -1.21 5.76 -8.76
CA VAL A 20 -0.63 4.42 -8.69
C VAL A 20 -0.97 3.77 -7.35
N THR A 21 -1.32 2.48 -7.38
CA THR A 21 -1.61 1.68 -6.18
C THR A 21 -0.78 0.41 -6.15
N PHE A 22 -0.33 0.03 -4.95
CA PHE A 22 0.55 -1.08 -4.65
C PHE A 22 -0.06 -1.98 -3.57
N ASP A 23 0.11 -3.29 -3.73
CA ASP A 23 -0.33 -4.32 -2.78
C ASP A 23 0.92 -4.89 -2.10
N VAL A 24 1.03 -4.78 -0.77
CA VAL A 24 2.13 -5.39 0.01
C VAL A 24 1.97 -6.91 -0.04
N GLN A 25 3.05 -7.60 -0.39
CA GLN A 25 3.07 -9.04 -0.47
C GLN A 25 3.01 -9.67 0.93
N GLY A 26 2.11 -10.64 1.11
CA GLY A 26 2.12 -11.49 2.30
C GLY A 26 1.78 -10.75 3.60
N ALA A 27 0.69 -9.98 3.60
CA ALA A 27 0.09 -9.34 4.76
C ALA A 27 0.19 -10.17 6.05
N TYR A 28 0.54 -9.52 7.17
CA TYR A 28 0.84 -10.13 8.48
C TYR A 28 2.04 -11.09 8.50
N ASN A 29 2.13 -12.05 7.58
CA ASN A 29 3.18 -13.07 7.52
C ASN A 29 4.55 -12.50 7.11
N GLY A 30 4.57 -11.37 6.40
CA GLY A 30 5.79 -10.67 6.01
C GLY A 30 6.39 -9.76 7.09
N VAL A 31 5.75 -9.62 8.26
CA VAL A 31 6.21 -8.68 9.28
C VAL A 31 7.48 -9.19 9.96
N ASN A 32 8.57 -8.46 9.74
CA ASN A 32 9.81 -8.68 10.46
C ASN A 32 9.71 -8.13 11.90
N LYS A 33 9.82 -9.02 12.89
CA LYS A 33 9.66 -8.67 14.32
C LYS A 33 10.73 -7.69 14.84
N ASP A 34 11.95 -7.73 14.31
CA ASP A 34 13.03 -6.86 14.75
C ASP A 34 12.84 -5.45 14.20
N ILE A 35 12.38 -5.34 12.94
CA ILE A 35 11.95 -4.06 12.37
C ILE A 35 10.74 -3.50 13.12
N LEU A 36 9.71 -4.31 13.38
CA LEU A 36 8.55 -3.88 14.16
C LEU A 36 8.97 -3.36 15.55
N ARG A 37 9.89 -4.05 16.21
CA ARG A 37 10.47 -3.61 17.48
C ARG A 37 11.14 -2.24 17.34
N GLN A 38 11.97 -2.04 16.32
CA GLN A 38 12.62 -0.74 16.06
C GLN A 38 11.60 0.38 15.82
N ARG A 39 10.53 0.11 15.05
CA ARG A 39 9.45 1.10 14.81
C ARG A 39 8.74 1.48 16.11
N LEU A 40 8.40 0.51 16.95
CA LEU A 40 7.79 0.74 18.27
C LEU A 40 8.70 1.56 19.18
N GLN A 41 10.00 1.27 19.21
CA GLN A 41 10.98 2.07 19.95
C GLN A 41 11.06 3.51 19.42
N GLY A 42 11.04 3.70 18.11
CA GLY A 42 10.98 5.02 17.47
C GLY A 42 9.74 5.83 17.86
N MET A 43 8.64 5.16 18.24
CA MET A 43 7.42 5.78 18.78
C MET A 43 7.47 6.01 20.30
N GLY A 44 8.58 5.69 20.97
CA GLY A 44 8.73 5.84 22.41
C GLY A 44 8.24 4.64 23.23
N ILE A 45 7.96 3.49 22.61
CA ILE A 45 7.47 2.29 23.30
C ILE A 45 8.63 1.40 23.72
N TYR A 46 8.76 1.16 25.03
CA TYR A 46 9.87 0.42 25.64
C TYR A 46 9.41 -0.53 26.76
N GLY A 47 10.37 -1.24 27.35
CA GLY A 47 10.17 -2.01 28.58
C GLY A 47 9.34 -3.28 28.41
N CYS A 48 8.56 -3.60 29.42
CA CYS A 48 7.80 -4.86 29.50
C CYS A 48 6.79 -5.01 28.35
N PHE A 49 6.16 -3.91 27.92
CA PHE A 49 5.18 -3.95 26.84
C PHE A 49 5.84 -4.30 25.49
N LEU A 50 7.00 -3.71 25.19
CA LEU A 50 7.77 -4.05 23.99
C LEU A 50 8.22 -5.52 24.01
N GLN A 51 8.67 -6.02 25.17
CA GLN A 51 9.07 -7.41 25.32
C GLN A 51 7.89 -8.36 25.14
N TRP A 52 6.71 -7.98 25.63
CA TRP A 52 5.48 -8.73 25.44
C TRP A 52 5.07 -8.78 23.96
N ILE A 53 5.12 -7.66 23.22
CA ILE A 53 4.88 -7.64 21.77
C ILE A 53 5.89 -8.53 21.02
N TYR A 54 7.17 -8.45 21.41
CA TYR A 54 8.21 -9.28 20.80
C TYR A 54 7.97 -10.77 21.00
N SER A 55 7.55 -11.15 22.22
CA SER A 55 7.13 -12.51 22.56
C SER A 55 5.88 -12.93 21.78
N PHE A 56 4.90 -12.04 21.64
CA PHE A 56 3.68 -12.27 20.85
C PHE A 56 3.97 -12.62 19.38
N CYS A 57 5.07 -12.10 18.82
CA CYS A 57 5.52 -12.41 17.46
C CYS A 57 6.47 -13.62 17.37
N SER A 58 6.80 -14.29 18.48
CA SER A 58 7.84 -15.33 18.56
C SER A 58 7.30 -16.68 19.02
N ASN A 59 7.99 -17.77 18.66
CA ASN A 59 7.67 -19.14 19.10
C ASN A 59 6.20 -19.54 18.89
N ARG A 60 5.62 -19.09 17.77
CA ARG A 60 4.23 -19.36 17.44
C ARG A 60 4.01 -20.85 17.23
N LYS A 61 2.90 -21.36 17.73
CA LYS A 61 2.47 -22.74 17.54
C LYS A 61 1.00 -22.77 17.18
N ALA A 62 0.61 -23.69 16.30
CA ALA A 62 -0.77 -23.88 15.90
C ALA A 62 -1.14 -25.37 15.88
N GLN A 63 -2.42 -25.62 16.06
CA GLN A 63 -3.05 -26.93 15.90
C GLN A 63 -4.38 -26.74 15.14
N ILE A 64 -4.78 -27.77 14.40
CA ILE A 64 -6.06 -27.80 13.70
C ILE A 64 -7.04 -28.57 14.58
N SER A 65 -8.15 -27.93 14.93
CA SER A 65 -9.25 -28.55 15.69
C SER A 65 -10.48 -28.67 14.81
N PHE A 66 -11.02 -29.89 14.67
CA PHE A 66 -12.24 -30.16 13.90
C PHE A 66 -13.12 -31.17 14.63
N GLY A 67 -14.24 -30.70 15.17
CA GLY A 67 -15.09 -31.51 16.05
C GLY A 67 -14.32 -32.00 17.28
N ASN A 68 -14.20 -33.33 17.42
CA ASN A 68 -13.43 -33.96 18.50
C ASN A 68 -11.98 -34.29 18.10
N PHE A 69 -11.56 -33.97 16.87
CA PHE A 69 -10.21 -34.20 16.40
C PHE A 69 -9.34 -32.97 16.64
N ASN A 70 -8.13 -33.19 17.19
CA ASN A 70 -7.07 -32.20 17.28
C ASN A 70 -5.81 -32.77 16.61
N SER A 71 -5.19 -31.98 15.72
CA SER A 71 -3.87 -32.32 15.19
C SER A 71 -2.80 -32.19 16.27
N ALA A 72 -1.60 -32.72 15.99
CA ALA A 72 -0.43 -32.36 16.77
C ALA A 72 -0.18 -30.85 16.71
N MET A 73 0.36 -30.30 17.80
CA MET A 73 0.82 -28.92 17.85
C MET A 73 2.08 -28.78 16.99
N ALA A 74 2.05 -27.90 16.00
CA ALA A 74 3.18 -27.60 15.12
C ALA A 74 3.72 -26.19 15.40
N ALA A 75 5.02 -26.01 15.27
CA ALA A 75 5.63 -24.69 15.25
C ALA A 75 5.29 -23.98 13.93
N ILE A 76 5.11 -22.66 13.99
CA ILE A 76 5.02 -21.79 12.82
C ILE A 76 6.37 -21.10 12.71
N ASP A 77 7.17 -21.56 11.76
CA ASP A 77 8.55 -21.09 11.55
C ASP A 77 8.57 -19.78 10.75
N GLU A 78 7.49 -19.47 10.03
CA GLU A 78 7.38 -18.22 9.29
C GLU A 78 7.35 -17.01 10.22
N PRO A 79 7.98 -15.89 9.82
CA PRO A 79 7.83 -14.63 10.51
C PRO A 79 6.38 -14.13 10.46
N GLY A 80 6.12 -13.04 11.19
CA GLY A 80 4.88 -12.31 11.08
C GLY A 80 3.99 -12.27 12.31
N LEU A 81 2.84 -11.65 12.13
CA LEU A 81 1.85 -11.42 13.17
C LEU A 81 0.84 -12.58 13.23
N PRO A 82 0.42 -13.02 14.44
CA PRO A 82 -0.65 -14.00 14.61
C PRO A 82 -1.97 -13.54 13.96
N GLN A 83 -2.48 -14.28 12.99
CA GLN A 83 -3.79 -14.00 12.38
C GLN A 83 -4.92 -14.28 13.37
N GLY A 84 -6.00 -13.50 13.32
CA GLY A 84 -7.14 -13.62 14.24
C GLY A 84 -6.97 -12.89 15.59
N SER A 85 -5.81 -12.30 15.86
CA SER A 85 -5.61 -11.42 17.02
C SER A 85 -6.04 -9.99 16.71
N LEU A 86 -6.75 -9.34 17.65
CA LEU A 86 -7.11 -7.92 17.57
C LEU A 86 -5.88 -6.99 17.57
N LEU A 87 -4.76 -7.45 18.12
CA LEU A 87 -3.52 -6.66 18.18
C LEU A 87 -2.79 -6.64 16.84
N SER A 88 -2.91 -7.69 16.03
CA SER A 88 -2.16 -7.83 14.78
C SER A 88 -2.47 -6.71 13.78
N PRO A 89 -3.72 -6.29 13.54
CA PRO A 89 -4.01 -5.11 12.71
C PRO A 89 -3.33 -3.82 13.21
N ILE A 90 -3.29 -3.60 14.53
CA ILE A 90 -2.69 -2.41 15.13
C ILE A 90 -1.17 -2.41 14.89
N LEU A 91 -0.51 -3.54 15.19
CA LEU A 91 0.92 -3.70 14.97
C LEU A 91 1.29 -3.63 13.48
N TYR A 92 0.41 -4.08 12.61
CA TYR A 92 0.61 -3.98 11.17
C TYR A 92 0.57 -2.54 10.68
N VAL A 93 -0.34 -1.71 11.20
CA VAL A 93 -0.36 -0.26 10.91
C VAL A 93 0.93 0.40 11.40
N VAL A 94 1.42 0.05 12.60
CA VAL A 94 2.69 0.56 13.13
C VAL A 94 3.88 0.14 12.26
N TYR A 95 3.92 -1.12 11.82
CA TYR A 95 4.98 -1.63 10.95
C TYR A 95 5.07 -0.83 9.65
N ASN A 96 3.92 -0.50 9.07
CA ASN A 96 3.85 0.19 7.80
C ASN A 96 3.78 1.72 7.88
N SER A 97 3.73 2.32 9.08
CA SER A 97 3.41 3.74 9.25
C SER A 97 4.31 4.68 8.45
N ASN A 98 5.56 4.30 8.25
CA ASN A 98 6.56 5.10 7.55
C ASN A 98 6.30 5.24 6.05
N LEU A 99 5.46 4.39 5.45
CA LEU A 99 5.01 4.56 4.06
C LEU A 99 4.23 5.87 3.86
N LEU A 100 3.49 6.29 4.89
CA LEU A 100 2.59 7.44 4.84
C LEU A 100 3.23 8.74 5.36
N TRP A 101 4.55 8.78 5.52
CA TRP A 101 5.27 9.98 5.99
C TRP A 101 5.55 11.00 4.87
N GLY A 102 4.84 10.88 3.74
CA GLY A 102 4.97 11.79 2.61
C GLY A 102 4.50 13.19 2.93
N ALA A 103 5.16 14.19 2.34
CA ALA A 103 4.65 15.55 2.37
C ALA A 103 3.32 15.62 1.61
N ILE A 104 2.24 15.89 2.34
CA ILE A 104 0.89 16.07 1.79
C ILE A 104 0.81 17.48 1.18
N THR A 105 0.76 17.60 -0.15
CA THR A 105 0.68 18.88 -0.88
C THR A 105 -0.60 18.97 -1.73
N PRO A 106 -1.12 20.16 -2.07
CA PRO A 106 -2.36 20.26 -2.85
C PRO A 106 -2.36 19.47 -4.18
N THR A 107 -1.17 19.15 -4.71
CA THR A 107 -1.00 18.40 -5.96
C THR A 107 -0.41 17.01 -5.77
N TYR A 108 -0.11 16.58 -4.53
CA TYR A 108 0.39 15.24 -4.21
C TYR A 108 -0.22 14.73 -2.90
N ARG A 109 -0.73 13.51 -2.91
CA ARG A 109 -1.28 12.82 -1.74
C ARG A 109 -0.94 11.34 -1.80
N ASP A 110 -0.83 10.71 -0.64
CA ASP A 110 -0.81 9.27 -0.48
C ASP A 110 -1.76 8.80 0.62
N MET A 111 -2.20 7.56 0.53
CA MET A 111 -3.03 6.89 1.52
C MET A 111 -2.70 5.40 1.59
N GLY A 112 -2.86 4.83 2.79
CA GLY A 112 -2.66 3.41 3.04
C GLY A 112 -3.91 2.81 3.68
N PHE A 113 -4.28 1.62 3.25
CA PHE A 113 -5.30 0.80 3.91
C PHE A 113 -4.79 -0.63 4.02
N VAL A 114 -4.35 -1.00 5.22
CA VAL A 114 -3.76 -2.31 5.54
C VAL A 114 -2.67 -2.64 4.52
N ASP A 115 -2.96 -3.44 3.49
CA ASP A 115 -1.99 -3.91 2.49
C ASP A 115 -1.93 -3.05 1.22
N ASN A 116 -2.86 -2.12 1.04
CA ASN A 116 -2.95 -1.32 -0.17
C ASN A 116 -2.44 0.10 0.06
N TYR A 117 -1.43 0.51 -0.71
CA TYR A 117 -0.86 1.84 -0.71
C TYR A 117 -1.17 2.54 -2.02
N THR A 118 -1.66 3.76 -1.94
CA THR A 118 -2.13 4.50 -3.10
C THR A 118 -1.59 5.91 -3.03
N ALA A 119 -0.95 6.37 -4.09
CA ALA A 119 -0.56 7.77 -4.23
C ALA A 119 -1.11 8.35 -5.52
N TRP A 120 -1.36 9.65 -5.51
CA TRP A 120 -1.79 10.37 -6.68
C TRP A 120 -1.18 11.76 -6.77
N VAL A 121 -1.02 12.20 -8.01
CA VAL A 121 -0.59 13.53 -8.40
C VAL A 121 -1.71 14.19 -9.22
N ILE A 122 -1.97 15.46 -8.94
CA ILE A 122 -2.92 16.29 -9.67
C ILE A 122 -2.15 17.35 -10.45
N GLY A 123 -2.43 17.44 -11.75
CA GLY A 123 -1.80 18.43 -12.62
C GLY A 123 -2.37 18.41 -14.04
N PRO A 124 -2.05 19.41 -14.86
CA PRO A 124 -2.64 19.57 -16.19
C PRO A 124 -2.06 18.60 -17.23
N ASN A 125 -0.87 18.02 -16.97
CA ASN A 125 -0.13 17.24 -17.94
C ASN A 125 0.13 15.80 -17.45
N LEU A 126 -0.26 14.81 -18.27
CA LEU A 126 -0.09 13.38 -17.98
C LEU A 126 1.37 12.97 -17.79
N ASN A 127 2.26 13.44 -18.66
CA ASN A 127 3.68 13.08 -18.62
C ASN A 127 4.36 13.70 -17.41
N GLU A 128 4.03 14.94 -17.07
CA GLU A 128 4.53 15.59 -15.85
C GLU A 128 4.05 14.85 -14.60
N ASN A 129 2.75 14.56 -14.51
CA ASN A 129 2.21 13.79 -13.38
C ASN A 129 2.89 12.42 -13.24
N THR A 130 3.15 11.74 -14.37
CA THR A 130 3.86 10.45 -14.38
C THR A 130 5.31 10.61 -13.93
N SER A 131 6.02 11.65 -14.38
CA SER A 131 7.38 11.96 -13.90
C SER A 131 7.39 12.17 -12.40
N ARG A 132 6.44 12.94 -11.88
CA ARG A 132 6.34 13.21 -10.43
C ARG A 132 6.08 11.94 -9.63
N LEU A 133 5.18 11.07 -10.07
CA LEU A 133 5.01 9.76 -9.44
C LEU A 133 6.31 8.94 -9.49
N GLN A 134 7.01 8.93 -10.62
CA GLN A 134 8.27 8.20 -10.78
C GLN A 134 9.40 8.72 -9.89
N GLU A 135 9.52 10.05 -9.75
CA GLU A 135 10.65 10.71 -9.10
C GLU A 135 10.41 10.97 -7.61
N GLU A 136 9.18 11.25 -7.21
CA GLU A 136 8.84 11.59 -5.82
C GLU A 136 8.33 10.37 -5.03
N PHE A 137 7.56 9.47 -5.66
CA PHE A 137 6.87 8.38 -4.95
C PHE A 137 7.61 7.04 -5.02
N ILE A 138 8.01 6.59 -6.22
CA ILE A 138 8.67 5.28 -6.38
C ILE A 138 9.92 5.14 -5.47
N PRO A 139 10.82 6.13 -5.35
CA PRO A 139 11.99 5.99 -4.48
C PRO A 139 11.64 5.78 -3.01
N ARG A 140 10.55 6.40 -2.53
CA ARG A 140 10.08 6.23 -1.15
C ARG A 140 9.56 4.83 -0.89
N ILE A 141 8.84 4.25 -1.85
CA ILE A 141 8.37 2.87 -1.79
C ILE A 141 9.57 1.92 -1.78
N THR A 142 10.52 2.08 -2.70
CA THR A 142 11.70 1.21 -2.77
C THR A 142 12.56 1.31 -1.50
N GLU A 143 12.70 2.50 -0.92
CA GLU A 143 13.40 2.67 0.36
C GLU A 143 12.65 2.02 1.53
N TRP A 144 11.31 2.08 1.50
CA TRP A 144 10.51 1.35 2.48
C TRP A 144 10.65 -0.17 2.32
N GLU A 145 10.66 -0.73 1.11
CA GLU A 145 10.90 -2.17 0.90
C GLU A 145 12.23 -2.60 1.54
N LYS A 146 13.30 -1.84 1.28
CA LYS A 146 14.63 -2.10 1.85
C LYS A 146 14.65 -2.01 3.38
N SER A 147 14.03 -0.99 3.95
CA SER A 147 14.07 -0.76 5.41
C SER A 147 13.09 -1.64 6.19
N SER A 148 12.03 -2.14 5.55
CA SER A 148 11.04 -3.02 6.18
C SER A 148 11.39 -4.50 6.05
N GLY A 149 12.04 -4.88 4.95
CA GLY A 149 12.20 -6.26 4.52
C GLY A 149 10.94 -6.86 3.88
N ALA A 150 9.86 -6.08 3.74
CA ALA A 150 8.66 -6.46 3.00
C ALA A 150 8.79 -6.03 1.53
N THR A 151 8.05 -6.71 0.66
CA THR A 151 8.04 -6.47 -0.79
C THR A 151 6.63 -6.13 -1.27
N PHE A 152 6.54 -5.40 -2.37
CA PHE A 152 5.28 -5.18 -3.08
C PHE A 152 5.08 -6.20 -4.20
N GLU A 153 3.82 -6.60 -4.40
CA GLU A 153 3.43 -7.39 -5.57
C GLU A 153 3.33 -6.49 -6.80
N VAL A 154 4.47 -6.21 -7.44
CA VAL A 154 4.56 -5.34 -8.63
C VAL A 154 3.59 -5.76 -9.75
N GLN A 155 3.21 -7.04 -9.83
CA GLN A 155 2.24 -7.54 -10.82
C GLN A 155 0.80 -7.08 -10.54
N LYS A 156 0.47 -6.80 -9.29
CA LYS A 156 -0.83 -6.27 -8.87
C LYS A 156 -0.88 -4.74 -8.88
N THR A 157 0.25 -4.07 -9.11
CA THR A 157 0.31 -2.61 -9.19
C THR A 157 -0.62 -2.10 -10.28
N GLN A 158 -1.49 -1.15 -9.94
CA GLN A 158 -2.37 -0.50 -10.91
C GLN A 158 -1.96 0.96 -11.04
N PHE A 159 -1.74 1.39 -12.28
CA PHE A 159 -1.47 2.78 -12.63
C PHE A 159 -2.59 3.29 -13.53
N ILE A 160 -3.18 4.44 -13.25
CA ILE A 160 -4.34 4.96 -13.99
C ILE A 160 -4.32 6.49 -14.04
N HIS A 161 -4.93 7.03 -15.09
CA HIS A 161 -5.18 8.45 -15.25
C HIS A 161 -6.67 8.72 -15.28
N PHE A 162 -7.12 9.70 -14.50
CA PHE A 162 -8.49 10.17 -14.48
C PHE A 162 -8.55 11.59 -15.07
N GLY A 163 -9.11 11.70 -16.27
CA GLY A 163 -9.32 12.98 -16.97
C GLY A 163 -10.18 12.78 -18.22
N ARG A 164 -10.82 13.85 -18.69
CA ARG A 164 -11.85 13.80 -19.75
C ARG A 164 -11.37 13.35 -21.14
N ASN A 165 -10.05 13.25 -21.38
CA ASN A 165 -9.48 12.91 -22.70
C ASN A 165 -8.16 12.11 -22.61
N CYS A 166 -7.96 11.31 -21.55
CA CYS A 166 -6.67 10.62 -21.34
C CYS A 166 -6.33 9.58 -22.42
N ALA A 167 -7.34 8.97 -23.07
CA ALA A 167 -7.14 7.99 -24.14
C ALA A 167 -6.51 8.58 -25.40
N ASN A 168 -6.74 9.87 -25.69
CA ASN A 168 -6.21 10.54 -26.88
C ASN A 168 -4.77 11.04 -26.71
N ALA A 169 -4.24 11.01 -25.48
CA ALA A 169 -2.92 11.53 -25.15
C ALA A 169 -1.78 10.50 -25.32
N GLN A 170 -1.96 9.53 -26.22
CA GLN A 170 -0.94 8.53 -26.52
C GLN A 170 0.19 9.11 -27.39
N PRO A 171 1.44 8.63 -27.24
CA PRO A 171 1.87 7.56 -26.34
C PRO A 171 1.99 8.01 -24.88
N TRP A 172 1.57 7.15 -23.96
CA TRP A 172 1.66 7.42 -22.52
C TRP A 172 3.09 7.23 -22.01
N LYS A 173 3.51 8.09 -21.08
CA LYS A 173 4.69 7.83 -20.25
C LYS A 173 4.39 6.67 -19.29
N LEU A 174 5.35 5.76 -19.14
CA LEU A 174 5.22 4.58 -18.28
C LEU A 174 5.92 4.82 -16.93
N LEU A 175 5.48 4.09 -15.91
CA LEU A 175 6.21 3.97 -14.64
C LEU A 175 7.18 2.79 -14.70
N TYR A 176 8.26 2.88 -13.95
CA TYR A 176 9.29 1.86 -13.82
C TYR A 176 9.58 1.57 -12.35
N MET A 177 9.49 0.32 -11.95
CA MET A 177 9.81 -0.14 -10.60
C MET A 177 10.35 -1.56 -10.64
N ASN A 178 11.44 -1.83 -9.92
CA ASN A 178 12.04 -3.17 -9.77
C ASN A 178 12.20 -3.90 -11.12
N ASP A 179 12.80 -3.20 -12.09
CA ASP A 179 13.05 -3.69 -13.45
C ASP A 179 11.81 -4.06 -14.28
N ARG A 180 10.65 -3.49 -13.92
CA ARG A 180 9.40 -3.68 -14.64
C ARG A 180 8.76 -2.35 -15.03
N LEU A 181 8.23 -2.35 -16.25
CA LEU A 181 7.36 -1.28 -16.75
C LEU A 181 5.93 -1.52 -16.28
N ILE A 182 5.32 -0.46 -15.74
CA ILE A 182 3.93 -0.44 -15.29
C ILE A 182 3.16 0.45 -16.27
N TYR A 183 2.21 -0.17 -16.98
CA TYR A 183 1.40 0.48 -17.99
C TYR A 183 0.14 1.09 -17.37
N PRO A 184 -0.28 2.29 -17.80
CA PRO A 184 -1.56 2.81 -17.37
C PRO A 184 -2.71 1.96 -17.92
N ILE A 185 -3.68 1.64 -17.06
CA ILE A 185 -4.85 0.84 -17.40
C ILE A 185 -6.09 1.73 -17.55
N GLY A 186 -7.04 1.33 -18.40
CA GLY A 186 -8.27 2.11 -18.64
C GLY A 186 -9.30 2.01 -17.52
N THR A 187 -9.26 0.95 -16.71
CA THR A 187 -10.17 0.70 -15.59
C THR A 187 -9.43 0.02 -14.46
N ALA A 188 -9.57 0.51 -13.23
CA ALA A 188 -8.93 -0.06 -12.04
C ALA A 188 -10.00 -0.47 -11.02
N LYS A 189 -9.96 -1.72 -10.56
CA LYS A 189 -10.73 -2.16 -9.39
C LYS A 189 -10.01 -1.70 -8.13
N MET A 190 -10.36 -0.51 -7.68
CA MET A 190 -9.84 0.05 -6.44
C MET A 190 -10.52 -0.59 -5.24
N ARG A 191 -9.82 -1.48 -4.54
CA ARG A 191 -10.34 -2.21 -3.36
C ARG A 191 -10.80 -1.29 -2.23
N GLN A 192 -10.33 -0.04 -2.20
CA GLN A 192 -10.71 0.99 -1.23
C GLN A 192 -11.91 1.86 -1.67
N CYS A 193 -12.40 1.67 -2.90
CA CYS A 193 -13.52 2.42 -3.48
C CYS A 193 -14.39 1.44 -4.28
N THR A 194 -15.43 0.90 -3.66
CA THR A 194 -16.49 0.10 -4.31
C THR A 194 -17.30 0.86 -5.38
N ALA A 195 -16.86 2.03 -5.85
CA ALA A 195 -17.64 2.95 -6.68
C ALA A 195 -16.85 3.63 -7.82
N LEU A 196 -15.72 3.06 -8.26
CA LEU A 196 -15.04 3.48 -9.50
C LEU A 196 -15.07 2.36 -10.57
N GLU A 197 -16.07 1.50 -10.50
CA GLU A 197 -16.44 0.66 -11.64
C GLU A 197 -17.43 1.46 -12.52
N ALA A 198 -17.03 1.71 -13.77
CA ALA A 198 -17.90 2.02 -14.92
C ALA A 198 -18.30 3.46 -15.29
N ALA A 199 -17.93 4.54 -14.59
CA ALA A 199 -18.45 5.89 -14.94
C ALA A 199 -17.51 6.85 -15.70
N ILE A 200 -16.30 6.43 -16.12
CA ILE A 200 -15.23 7.38 -16.48
C ILE A 200 -15.03 7.57 -18.00
N TYR A 201 -15.75 6.82 -18.85
CA TYR A 201 -15.60 6.92 -20.32
C TYR A 201 -16.86 7.35 -21.09
N GLU A 202 -17.99 7.61 -20.46
CA GLU A 202 -19.27 7.84 -21.18
C GLU A 202 -19.93 9.22 -21.01
N ARG A 203 -19.21 10.29 -20.63
CA ARG A 203 -19.73 11.66 -20.80
C ARG A 203 -18.69 12.68 -21.21
#